data_AF-A0A1H9B690-F1
#
_entry.id   AF-A0A1H9B690-F1
#
_cell.length_a   1.000
_cell.length_b   1.000
_cell.length_c   1.000
_cell.angle_alpha   90.00
_cell.angle_beta   90.00
_cell.angle_gamma   90.00
#
_symmetry.space_group_name_H-M   'P 1'
#
loop_
_entity.id
_entity.type
_entity.pdbx_description
1 polymer ?
#
loop_
_entity_poly.entity_id
_entity_poly.type
_entity_poly.pdbx_seq_one_letter_code
_entity_poly.pdbx_strand_id
1 'polypeptide(L)'
;MSDAKAKTISLLLEDGTLKGVMCIEDSSWNSGELYSAPKESINELMSSEACKKFGVYLLLSEDMVYVGQSMDLATRIKQHLTGKDWWERAIVLTTKDDSLNRSDIDYLESVLIRKANENNRLDCDNKKKGNPQKVTRFRKVELEQYLEEAYLLMELIGVSVFCSDNKLKSSKIKKDEADITKYASPDFIQGKSDEKKLLEQSGVIIEGSCNYAKRQKNRKEFWINPNVSVIDEEWDIILNNQYEKELIYIHVPAKTFRMSSGRKSGFFVRNDKPLYIDLNIMADNNCDRRSGYDFSPYIVKRVKYGN
;
A
#
# COMPACT_ATOMS: atom_id res chain seq x y z
N MET A 1 -23.53 6.45 -21.83
CA MET A 1 -23.50 4.97 -21.90
C MET A 1 -22.08 4.61 -22.28
N SER A 2 -21.34 3.90 -21.42
CA SER A 2 -19.99 3.45 -21.76
C SER A 2 -20.11 2.18 -22.58
N ASP A 3 -19.74 2.24 -23.86
CA ASP A 3 -19.53 1.05 -24.70
C ASP A 3 -18.31 0.28 -24.17
N ALA A 4 -18.53 -0.52 -23.12
CA ALA A 4 -17.54 -1.46 -22.65
C ALA A 4 -17.32 -2.50 -23.75
N LYS A 5 -16.13 -2.48 -24.37
CA LYS A 5 -15.73 -3.46 -25.38
C LYS A 5 -15.08 -4.65 -24.70
N ALA A 6 -15.30 -5.84 -25.26
CA ALA A 6 -14.60 -7.04 -24.82
C ALA A 6 -13.09 -6.87 -25.02
N LYS A 7 -12.30 -7.35 -24.06
CA LYS A 7 -10.84 -7.31 -24.04
C LYS A 7 -10.29 -8.64 -23.55
N THR A 8 -9.11 -9.03 -24.04
CA THR A 8 -8.40 -10.22 -23.58
C THR A 8 -7.16 -9.80 -22.83
N ILE A 9 -7.06 -10.25 -21.58
CA ILE A 9 -5.90 -10.02 -20.72
C ILE A 9 -5.17 -11.36 -20.59
N SER A 10 -3.87 -11.36 -20.88
CA SER A 10 -3.01 -12.52 -20.71
C SER A 10 -2.11 -12.30 -19.49
N LEU A 11 -2.09 -13.28 -18.58
CA LEU A 11 -1.26 -13.31 -17.40
C LEU A 11 -0.27 -14.47 -17.52
N LEU A 12 1.01 -14.16 -17.55
CA LEU A 12 2.10 -15.13 -17.52
C LEU A 12 2.70 -15.16 -16.10
N LEU A 13 2.78 -16.36 -15.52
CA LEU A 13 3.45 -16.62 -14.24
C LEU A 13 4.80 -17.29 -14.54
N GLU A 14 5.91 -16.58 -14.33
CA GLU A 14 7.24 -17.05 -14.73
C GLU A 14 7.65 -18.35 -13.99
N ASP A 15 7.28 -18.47 -12.72
CA ASP A 15 7.55 -19.65 -11.88
C ASP A 15 6.32 -20.55 -11.71
N GLY A 16 5.22 -20.25 -12.40
CA GLY A 16 3.93 -20.94 -12.25
C GLY A 16 3.16 -20.58 -10.97
N THR A 17 3.61 -19.59 -10.20
CA THR A 17 2.98 -19.18 -8.94
C THR A 17 2.56 -17.71 -8.95
N LEU A 18 1.56 -17.37 -8.12
CA LEU A 18 1.17 -15.98 -7.88
C LEU A 18 2.13 -15.24 -6.94
N LYS A 19 3.14 -15.94 -6.41
CA LYS A 19 4.16 -15.41 -5.51
C LYS A 19 5.48 -15.12 -6.22
N GLY A 20 5.57 -15.40 -7.52
CA GLY A 20 6.73 -15.09 -8.35
C GLY A 20 6.56 -13.83 -9.16
N VAL A 21 7.36 -13.73 -10.21
CA VAL A 21 7.22 -12.67 -11.23
C VAL A 21 6.02 -12.98 -12.11
N MET A 22 5.15 -11.99 -12.26
CA MET A 22 4.01 -12.00 -13.16
C MET A 22 4.23 -10.99 -14.27
N CYS A 23 3.94 -11.38 -15.51
CA CYS A 23 3.87 -10.50 -16.67
C CYS A 23 2.42 -10.44 -17.15
N ILE A 24 1.93 -9.23 -17.41
CA ILE A 24 0.56 -8.97 -17.84
C ILE A 24 0.57 -8.12 -19.09
N GLU A 25 -0.25 -8.52 -20.04
CA GLU A 25 -0.49 -7.80 -21.28
C GLU A 25 -1.99 -7.83 -21.59
N ASP A 26 -2.45 -6.86 -22.36
CA ASP A 26 -3.81 -6.82 -22.89
C ASP A 26 -3.74 -6.62 -24.41
N SER A 27 -4.59 -7.37 -25.11
CA SER A 27 -4.91 -7.22 -26.54
C SER A 27 -5.12 -5.77 -27.00
N SER A 28 -5.63 -4.89 -26.14
CA SER A 28 -5.94 -3.48 -26.45
C SER A 28 -4.89 -2.50 -25.92
N TRP A 29 -3.86 -2.97 -25.21
CA TRP A 29 -2.87 -2.11 -24.59
C TRP A 29 -1.68 -1.93 -25.53
N ASN A 30 -1.76 -0.91 -26.41
CA ASN A 30 -0.77 -0.49 -27.42
C ASN A 30 0.70 -0.86 -27.09
N SER A 31 1.10 -2.11 -27.36
CA SER A 31 2.39 -2.70 -26.97
C SER A 31 2.74 -2.60 -25.47
N GLY A 32 1.82 -2.30 -24.56
CA GLY A 32 2.10 -2.17 -23.14
C GLY A 32 2.35 -3.50 -22.43
N GLU A 33 3.24 -3.47 -21.45
CA GLU A 33 3.54 -4.58 -20.55
C GLU A 33 3.58 -4.11 -19.10
N LEU A 34 3.01 -4.93 -18.22
CA LEU A 34 3.09 -4.79 -16.78
C LEU A 34 3.84 -5.99 -16.22
N TYR A 35 4.87 -5.75 -15.42
CA TYR A 35 5.47 -6.78 -14.59
C TYR A 35 5.19 -6.49 -13.13
N SER A 36 4.92 -7.53 -12.35
CA SER A 36 4.68 -7.44 -10.91
C SER A 36 5.47 -8.54 -10.22
N ALA A 37 6.20 -8.18 -9.16
CA ALA A 37 6.93 -9.15 -8.36
C ALA A 37 6.92 -8.74 -6.89
N PRO A 38 6.75 -9.69 -5.96
CA PRO A 38 7.02 -9.41 -4.56
C PRO A 38 8.52 -9.15 -4.35
N LYS A 39 8.86 -8.47 -3.25
CA LYS A 39 10.23 -8.06 -2.94
C LYS A 39 11.19 -9.25 -2.88
N GLU A 40 10.72 -10.41 -2.47
CA GLU A 40 11.49 -11.65 -2.40
C GLU A 40 11.97 -12.12 -3.78
N SER A 41 11.16 -11.91 -4.82
CA SER A 41 11.46 -12.29 -6.22
C SER A 41 12.01 -11.14 -7.06
N ILE A 42 12.45 -10.05 -6.42
CA ILE A 42 12.91 -8.84 -7.13
C ILE A 42 14.11 -9.10 -8.04
N ASN A 43 14.99 -10.04 -7.67
CA ASN A 43 16.16 -10.37 -8.48
C ASN A 43 15.78 -11.01 -9.81
N GLU A 44 14.71 -11.81 -9.82
CA GLU A 44 14.16 -12.40 -11.04
C GLU A 44 13.53 -11.30 -11.91
N LEU A 45 12.74 -10.40 -11.32
CA LEU A 45 12.16 -9.25 -12.03
C LEU A 45 13.27 -8.39 -12.67
N MET A 46 14.31 -8.05 -11.93
CA MET A 46 15.44 -7.25 -12.42
C MET A 46 16.23 -7.95 -13.55
N SER A 47 16.16 -9.28 -13.63
CA SER A 47 16.82 -10.06 -14.69
C SER A 47 16.01 -10.11 -15.98
N SER A 48 14.73 -9.72 -15.95
CA SER A 48 13.87 -9.67 -17.13
C SER A 48 14.32 -8.61 -18.15
N GLU A 49 14.02 -8.86 -19.44
CA GLU A 49 14.28 -7.89 -20.50
C GLU A 49 13.50 -6.59 -20.31
N ALA A 50 12.32 -6.65 -19.70
CA ALA A 50 11.51 -5.47 -19.38
C ALA A 50 12.25 -4.45 -18.52
N CYS A 51 13.12 -4.90 -17.61
CA CYS A 51 13.88 -4.00 -16.75
C CYS A 51 15.05 -3.29 -17.45
N LYS A 52 15.37 -3.66 -18.70
CA LYS A 52 16.41 -3.04 -19.54
C LYS A 52 15.85 -2.00 -20.51
N LYS A 53 14.53 -1.82 -20.54
CA LYS A 53 13.79 -0.93 -21.45
C LYS A 53 13.51 0.42 -20.78
N PHE A 54 13.05 1.38 -21.58
CA PHE A 54 12.44 2.60 -21.05
C PHE A 54 11.14 2.25 -20.32
N GLY A 55 10.99 2.74 -19.09
CA GLY A 55 9.74 2.57 -18.37
C GLY A 55 9.66 3.34 -17.05
N VAL A 56 8.61 2.99 -16.30
CA VAL A 56 8.35 3.48 -14.95
C VAL A 56 8.25 2.28 -14.02
N TYR A 57 8.86 2.38 -12.84
CA TYR A 57 8.72 1.40 -11.77
C TYR A 57 7.96 2.00 -10.59
N LEU A 58 7.21 1.14 -9.91
CA LEU A 58 6.46 1.44 -8.70
C LEU A 58 6.95 0.54 -7.59
N LEU A 59 7.30 1.11 -6.44
CA LEU A 59 7.52 0.35 -5.21
C LEU A 59 6.29 0.54 -4.33
N LEU A 60 5.66 -0.55 -3.94
CA LEU A 60 4.34 -0.57 -3.32
C LEU A 60 4.42 -1.19 -1.93
N SER A 61 3.68 -0.59 -1.01
CA SER A 61 3.18 -1.24 0.20
C SER A 61 1.65 -1.23 0.16
N GLU A 62 1.03 -1.67 1.26
CA GLU A 62 -0.43 -1.64 1.39
C GLU A 62 -1.01 -0.23 1.21
N ASP A 63 -0.33 0.79 1.74
CA ASP A 63 -0.88 2.15 1.84
C ASP A 63 -0.12 3.20 1.03
N MET A 64 1.06 2.89 0.49
CA MET A 64 1.93 3.87 -0.17
C MET A 64 2.55 3.36 -1.47
N VAL A 65 2.90 4.31 -2.35
CA VAL A 65 3.62 4.09 -3.60
C VAL A 65 4.77 5.07 -3.78
N TYR A 66 5.91 4.54 -4.18
CA TYR A 66 7.01 5.32 -4.76
C TYR A 66 7.03 5.08 -6.25
N VAL A 67 7.17 6.16 -7.03
CA VAL A 67 7.17 6.13 -8.49
C VAL A 67 8.53 6.63 -8.95
N GLY A 68 9.18 5.89 -9.83
CA GLY A 68 10.40 6.35 -10.49
C GLY A 68 10.47 5.90 -11.93
N GLN A 69 11.24 6.58 -12.75
CA GLN A 69 11.50 6.17 -14.15
C GLN A 69 12.96 5.88 -14.43
N SER A 70 13.19 5.07 -15.47
CA SER A 70 14.52 4.87 -16.03
C SER A 70 14.50 4.28 -17.44
N MET A 71 15.65 4.35 -18.09
CA MET A 71 15.99 3.48 -19.22
C MET A 71 16.65 2.17 -18.78
N ASP A 72 17.12 2.12 -17.52
CA ASP A 72 17.64 0.91 -16.87
C ASP A 72 16.95 0.80 -15.50
N LEU A 73 15.80 0.13 -15.52
CA LEU A 73 14.94 -0.04 -14.35
C LEU A 73 15.60 -0.96 -13.32
N ALA A 74 16.33 -1.98 -13.76
CA ALA A 74 17.03 -2.91 -12.86
C ALA A 74 18.01 -2.16 -11.96
N THR A 75 18.88 -1.32 -12.54
CA THR A 75 19.84 -0.53 -11.78
C THR A 75 19.15 0.42 -10.80
N ARG A 76 18.05 1.05 -11.19
CA ARG A 76 17.29 1.96 -10.32
C ARG A 76 16.56 1.25 -9.19
N ILE A 77 15.91 0.13 -9.46
CA ILE A 77 15.23 -0.68 -8.45
C ILE A 77 16.26 -1.21 -7.44
N LYS A 78 17.42 -1.69 -7.92
CA LYS A 78 18.51 -2.18 -7.07
C LYS A 78 19.00 -1.14 -6.05
N GLN A 79 19.03 0.14 -6.43
CA GLN A 79 19.41 1.23 -5.52
C GLN A 79 18.46 1.36 -4.32
N HIS A 80 17.19 0.96 -4.46
CA HIS A 80 16.22 1.01 -3.36
C HIS A 80 16.25 -0.21 -2.45
N LEU A 81 16.89 -1.32 -2.85
CA LEU A 81 17.01 -2.52 -2.00
C LEU A 81 17.77 -2.26 -0.70
N THR A 82 18.74 -1.34 -0.74
CA THR A 82 19.58 -1.01 0.42
C THR A 82 19.14 0.27 1.14
N GLY A 83 18.12 0.96 0.61
CA GLY A 83 17.68 2.27 1.09
C GLY A 83 16.23 2.37 1.55
N LYS A 84 15.37 1.38 1.22
CA LYS A 84 13.93 1.40 1.54
C LYS A 84 13.41 0.02 1.93
N ASP A 85 13.09 -0.14 3.21
CA ASP A 85 12.61 -1.43 3.72
C ASP A 85 11.08 -1.61 3.66
N TRP A 86 10.34 -0.53 3.45
CA TRP A 86 8.88 -0.50 3.63
C TRP A 86 8.06 -1.13 2.48
N TRP A 87 8.62 -1.23 1.28
CA TRP A 87 7.89 -1.73 0.13
C TRP A 87 7.95 -3.26 0.10
N GLU A 88 6.87 -3.88 -0.35
CA GLU A 88 6.64 -5.33 -0.35
C GLU A 88 6.49 -5.87 -1.78
N ARG A 89 6.13 -5.00 -2.73
CA ARG A 89 5.90 -5.37 -4.13
C ARG A 89 6.46 -4.32 -5.07
N ALA A 90 7.02 -4.75 -6.18
CA ALA A 90 7.45 -3.88 -7.27
C ALA A 90 6.56 -4.11 -8.50
N ILE A 91 6.24 -3.02 -9.20
CA ILE A 91 5.62 -3.06 -10.52
C ILE A 91 6.50 -2.33 -11.52
N VAL A 92 6.61 -2.87 -12.72
CA VAL A 92 7.27 -2.23 -13.86
C VAL A 92 6.25 -2.04 -14.98
N LEU A 93 6.20 -0.84 -15.53
CA LEU A 93 5.41 -0.48 -16.70
C LEU A 93 6.37 -0.13 -17.85
N THR A 94 6.28 -0.87 -18.95
CA THR A 94 7.10 -0.66 -20.15
C THR A 94 6.33 -1.09 -21.40
N THR A 95 7.01 -1.20 -22.54
CA THR A 95 6.42 -1.66 -23.81
C THR A 95 7.16 -2.88 -24.35
N LYS A 96 6.43 -3.81 -24.96
CA LYS A 96 6.94 -5.03 -25.63
C LYS A 96 8.07 -4.69 -26.59
N ASP A 97 7.87 -3.64 -27.37
CA ASP A 97 8.72 -3.18 -28.46
C ASP A 97 9.73 -2.08 -28.07
N ASP A 98 9.85 -1.73 -26.78
CA ASP A 98 10.71 -0.65 -26.28
C ASP A 98 10.47 0.70 -27.00
N SER A 99 9.19 0.99 -27.32
CA SER A 99 8.78 2.20 -28.03
C SER A 99 8.70 3.45 -27.16
N LEU A 100 8.88 3.33 -25.84
CA LEU A 100 8.95 4.47 -24.92
C LEU A 100 10.29 5.18 -25.05
N ASN A 101 10.26 6.51 -25.00
CA ASN A 101 11.47 7.34 -24.92
C ASN A 101 11.57 8.11 -23.59
N ARG A 102 12.62 8.92 -23.44
CA ARG A 102 12.85 9.72 -22.22
C ARG A 102 11.68 10.65 -21.88
N SER A 103 11.16 11.38 -22.87
CA SER A 103 10.03 12.30 -22.66
C SER A 103 8.76 11.56 -22.26
N ASP A 104 8.55 10.36 -22.81
CA ASP A 104 7.39 9.53 -22.49
C ASP A 104 7.44 9.07 -21.02
N ILE A 105 8.56 8.53 -20.56
CA ILE A 105 8.68 8.05 -19.18
C ILE A 105 8.68 9.19 -18.15
N ASP A 106 9.20 10.36 -18.52
CA ASP A 106 9.08 11.58 -17.70
C ASP A 106 7.60 12.02 -17.60
N TYR A 107 6.82 11.91 -18.68
CA TYR A 107 5.38 12.16 -18.67
C TYR A 107 4.63 11.14 -17.80
N LEU A 108 4.83 9.84 -18.02
CA LEU A 108 4.18 8.77 -17.26
C LEU A 108 4.47 8.90 -15.76
N GLU A 109 5.74 9.08 -15.37
CA GLU A 109 6.15 9.27 -13.98
C GLU A 109 5.40 10.43 -13.33
N SER A 110 5.38 11.60 -13.99
CA SER A 110 4.74 12.79 -13.43
C SER A 110 3.21 12.66 -13.28
N VAL A 111 2.53 11.97 -14.21
CA VAL A 111 1.09 11.70 -14.10
C VAL A 111 0.79 10.75 -12.94
N LEU A 112 1.59 9.68 -12.80
CA LEU A 112 1.47 8.71 -11.71
C LEU A 112 1.76 9.35 -10.35
N ILE A 113 2.80 10.17 -10.24
CA ILE A 113 3.12 10.94 -9.02
C ILE A 113 1.97 11.85 -8.65
N ARG A 114 1.43 12.61 -9.62
CA ARG A 114 0.30 13.52 -9.38
C ARG A 114 -0.92 12.74 -8.86
N LYS A 115 -1.27 11.63 -9.51
CA LYS A 115 -2.44 10.82 -9.13
C LYS A 115 -2.28 10.16 -7.76
N ALA A 116 -1.09 9.63 -7.45
CA ALA A 116 -0.79 9.10 -6.12
C ALA A 116 -0.83 10.19 -5.04
N ASN A 117 -0.36 11.39 -5.35
CA ASN A 117 -0.40 12.54 -4.44
C ASN A 117 -1.83 13.03 -4.20
N GLU A 118 -2.66 13.09 -5.24
CA GLU A 118 -4.10 13.41 -5.13
C GLU A 118 -4.84 12.43 -4.23
N ASN A 119 -4.42 11.15 -4.23
CA ASN A 119 -4.99 10.11 -3.37
C ASN A 119 -4.33 10.01 -1.97
N ASN A 120 -3.37 10.87 -1.63
CA ASN A 120 -2.58 10.79 -0.39
C ASN A 120 -1.83 9.44 -0.21
N ARG A 121 -1.44 8.80 -1.31
CA ARG A 121 -0.72 7.51 -1.33
C ARG A 121 0.75 7.64 -1.73
N LEU A 122 1.24 8.84 -2.06
CA LEU A 122 2.63 9.02 -2.48
C LEU A 122 3.61 8.94 -1.29
N ASP A 123 4.65 8.12 -1.41
CA ASP A 123 5.73 8.00 -0.43
C ASP A 123 6.45 9.34 -0.19
N CYS A 124 6.75 9.65 1.07
CA CYS A 124 7.35 10.93 1.45
C CYS A 124 8.77 11.14 0.91
N ASP A 125 9.47 10.05 0.58
CA ASP A 125 10.79 10.13 -0.04
C ASP A 125 10.72 10.40 -1.55
N ASN A 126 9.53 10.37 -2.16
CA ASN A 126 9.34 10.77 -3.55
C ASN A 126 9.26 12.30 -3.70
N LYS A 127 10.36 12.98 -3.32
CA LYS A 127 10.44 14.45 -3.21
C LYS A 127 10.39 15.19 -4.55
N LYS A 128 10.69 14.52 -5.66
CA LYS A 128 10.71 15.13 -6.99
C LYS A 128 9.33 14.98 -7.63
N LYS A 129 8.79 16.07 -8.18
CA LYS A 129 7.49 16.08 -8.88
C LYS A 129 7.58 15.57 -10.34
N GLY A 130 8.62 14.79 -10.66
CA GLY A 130 8.98 14.42 -12.04
C GLY A 130 9.80 15.48 -12.77
N ASN A 131 10.22 15.16 -14.00
CA ASN A 131 10.96 16.06 -14.89
C ASN A 131 10.01 16.88 -15.79
N PRO A 132 10.50 17.97 -16.43
CA PRO A 132 9.71 18.74 -17.39
C PRO A 132 9.21 17.86 -18.55
N GLN A 133 7.89 17.81 -18.71
CA GLN A 133 7.24 17.00 -19.75
C GLN A 133 7.40 17.66 -21.12
N LYS A 134 7.97 16.94 -22.08
CA LYS A 134 8.14 17.40 -23.47
C LYS A 134 7.54 16.38 -24.45
N VAL A 135 6.22 16.18 -24.36
CA VAL A 135 5.46 15.29 -25.26
C VAL A 135 4.55 16.09 -26.19
N THR A 136 4.37 15.63 -27.42
CA THR A 136 3.44 16.25 -28.37
C THR A 136 1.99 16.01 -27.93
N ARG A 137 1.04 16.78 -28.48
CA ARG A 137 -0.39 16.59 -28.17
C ARG A 137 -0.88 15.18 -28.54
N PHE A 138 -0.44 14.64 -29.66
CA PHE A 138 -0.82 13.28 -30.09
C PHE A 138 -0.22 12.22 -29.17
N ARG A 139 1.09 12.31 -28.89
CA ARG A 139 1.76 11.37 -27.99
C ARG A 139 1.17 11.40 -26.58
N LYS A 140 0.77 12.57 -26.10
CA LYS A 140 0.08 12.72 -24.82
C LYS A 140 -1.20 11.88 -24.75
N VAL A 141 -2.02 11.89 -25.80
CA VAL A 141 -3.27 11.09 -25.85
C VAL A 141 -2.95 9.59 -25.80
N GLU A 142 -1.93 9.15 -26.54
CA GLU A 142 -1.49 7.75 -26.51
C GLU A 142 -1.00 7.32 -25.12
N LEU A 143 -0.22 8.17 -24.43
CA LEU A 143 0.28 7.89 -23.09
C LEU A 143 -0.84 7.92 -22.03
N GLU A 144 -1.86 8.74 -22.22
CA GLU A 144 -3.06 8.74 -21.36
C GLU A 144 -3.86 7.45 -21.54
N GLN A 145 -4.08 7.00 -22.77
CA GLN A 145 -4.70 5.68 -23.05
C GLN A 145 -3.87 4.54 -22.49
N TYR A 146 -2.55 4.59 -22.65
CA TYR A 146 -1.63 3.62 -22.05
C TYR A 146 -1.80 3.54 -20.53
N LEU A 147 -1.94 4.69 -19.85
CA LEU A 147 -2.13 4.72 -18.41
C LEU A 147 -3.52 4.22 -17.99
N GLU A 148 -4.58 4.47 -18.78
CA GLU A 148 -5.91 3.95 -18.51
C GLU A 148 -5.92 2.42 -18.46
N GLU A 149 -5.28 1.76 -19.43
CA GLU A 149 -5.11 0.30 -19.41
C GLU A 149 -4.20 -0.15 -18.26
N ALA A 150 -3.11 0.57 -18.00
CA ALA A 150 -2.22 0.26 -16.88
C ALA A 150 -2.97 0.31 -15.54
N TYR A 151 -3.87 1.28 -15.33
CA TYR A 151 -4.69 1.36 -14.12
C TYR A 151 -5.65 0.18 -13.99
N LEU A 152 -6.28 -0.26 -15.09
CA LEU A 152 -7.16 -1.43 -15.09
C LEU A 152 -6.39 -2.70 -14.70
N LEU A 153 -5.22 -2.92 -15.29
CA LEU A 153 -4.40 -4.09 -15.00
C LEU A 153 -3.79 -4.05 -13.59
N MET A 154 -3.42 -2.86 -13.11
CA MET A 154 -3.01 -2.67 -11.72
C MET A 154 -4.16 -3.00 -10.75
N GLU A 155 -5.38 -2.55 -11.04
CA GLU A 155 -6.58 -2.88 -10.23
C GLU A 155 -6.85 -4.40 -10.23
N LEU A 156 -6.69 -5.07 -11.37
CA LEU A 156 -6.83 -6.53 -11.51
C LEU A 156 -5.90 -7.30 -10.56
N ILE A 157 -4.66 -6.83 -10.36
CA ILE A 157 -3.71 -7.44 -9.41
C ILE A 157 -3.74 -6.79 -8.02
N GLY A 158 -4.81 -6.08 -7.67
CA GLY A 158 -5.05 -5.55 -6.33
C GLY A 158 -4.18 -4.34 -5.97
N VAL A 159 -3.81 -3.51 -6.93
CA VAL A 159 -3.12 -2.23 -6.71
C VAL A 159 -4.15 -1.11 -6.71
N SER A 160 -4.47 -0.58 -5.54
CA SER A 160 -5.54 0.42 -5.36
C SER A 160 -5.03 1.86 -5.18
N VAL A 161 -3.71 2.08 -5.11
CA VAL A 161 -3.10 3.40 -4.80
C VAL A 161 -3.47 4.50 -5.81
N PHE A 162 -3.93 4.14 -7.01
CA PHE A 162 -4.37 5.08 -8.04
C PHE A 162 -5.90 5.17 -8.20
N CYS A 163 -6.68 4.38 -7.47
CA CYS A 163 -8.14 4.45 -7.53
C CYS A 163 -8.62 5.72 -6.80
N SER A 164 -9.46 6.53 -7.46
CA SER A 164 -10.09 7.68 -6.80
C SER A 164 -11.10 7.21 -5.76
N ASP A 165 -11.10 7.81 -4.56
CA ASP A 165 -12.00 7.46 -3.44
C ASP A 165 -13.49 7.45 -3.79
N ASN A 166 -13.89 8.12 -4.88
CA ASN A 166 -15.26 8.08 -5.39
C ASN A 166 -15.69 6.72 -5.98
N LYS A 167 -14.75 5.85 -6.42
CA LYS A 167 -15.09 4.46 -6.80
C LYS A 167 -15.26 3.55 -5.58
N LEU A 168 -14.56 3.83 -4.48
CA LEU A 168 -14.75 3.13 -3.21
C LEU A 168 -16.08 3.50 -2.54
N LYS A 169 -16.66 4.67 -2.88
CA LYS A 169 -18.03 5.07 -2.46
C LYS A 169 -19.14 4.53 -3.36
N SER A 170 -18.86 4.16 -4.62
CA SER A 170 -19.86 3.61 -5.56
C SER A 170 -19.87 2.09 -5.68
N SER A 171 -18.91 1.38 -5.07
CA SER A 171 -18.99 -0.07 -4.84
C SER A 171 -19.70 -0.42 -3.52
N LYS A 172 -20.73 0.34 -3.13
CA LYS A 172 -21.89 -0.24 -2.42
C LYS A 172 -22.80 -0.91 -3.47
N ILE A 173 -22.27 -1.88 -4.21
CA ILE A 173 -23.12 -2.80 -4.96
C ILE A 173 -23.55 -3.86 -3.96
N LYS A 174 -24.87 -3.99 -3.84
CA LYS A 174 -25.56 -4.91 -2.94
C LYS A 174 -24.94 -6.30 -3.01
N LYS A 175 -24.71 -6.88 -1.83
CA LYS A 175 -24.51 -8.31 -1.64
C LYS A 175 -25.76 -9.02 -2.19
N ASP A 176 -25.66 -9.53 -3.41
CA ASP A 176 -26.39 -10.74 -3.80
C ASP A 176 -25.33 -11.82 -4.00
N GLU A 177 -25.56 -12.94 -3.32
CA GLU A 177 -24.65 -14.06 -3.15
C GLU A 177 -24.38 -14.79 -4.46
N ALA A 178 -23.10 -15.00 -4.76
CA ALA A 178 -22.62 -16.10 -5.60
C ALA A 178 -21.19 -16.49 -5.17
N ASP A 179 -21.10 -17.08 -3.98
CA ASP A 179 -20.43 -18.35 -3.71
C ASP A 179 -19.13 -18.71 -4.46
N ILE A 180 -18.05 -17.90 -4.35
CA ILE A 180 -16.68 -18.37 -4.59
C ILE A 180 -15.69 -17.64 -3.65
N THR A 181 -15.69 -17.97 -2.36
CA THR A 181 -14.50 -17.97 -1.47
C THR A 181 -14.88 -18.59 -0.12
N LYS A 182 -15.28 -19.86 -0.12
CA LYS A 182 -14.96 -20.73 1.01
C LYS A 182 -13.51 -21.15 0.81
N TYR A 183 -12.65 -20.76 1.75
CA TYR A 183 -11.29 -21.21 2.07
C TYR A 183 -10.40 -20.01 2.47
N ALA A 184 -10.88 -19.17 3.38
CA ALA A 184 -9.97 -18.59 4.36
C ALA A 184 -10.11 -19.48 5.60
N SER A 185 -9.28 -20.53 5.65
CA SER A 185 -9.11 -21.28 6.89
C SER A 185 -8.55 -20.33 7.95
N PRO A 186 -8.93 -20.47 9.24
CA PRO A 186 -8.44 -19.62 10.34
C PRO A 186 -6.91 -19.60 10.54
N ASP A 187 -6.15 -20.38 9.76
CA ASP A 187 -4.74 -20.71 9.96
C ASP A 187 -3.75 -19.84 9.20
N PHE A 188 -4.21 -18.95 8.31
CA PHE A 188 -3.34 -18.08 7.53
C PHE A 188 -3.84 -16.63 7.56
N ILE A 189 -3.27 -15.83 8.46
CA ILE A 189 -3.34 -14.36 8.38
C ILE A 189 -2.08 -13.90 7.65
N GLN A 190 -2.23 -13.35 6.45
CA GLN A 190 -1.09 -12.98 5.59
C GLN A 190 -0.90 -11.46 5.43
N GLY A 191 -1.82 -10.62 5.92
CA GLY A 191 -1.64 -9.16 5.97
C GLY A 191 -2.88 -8.41 6.45
N LYS A 192 -2.72 -7.13 6.86
CA LYS A 192 -3.66 -6.26 7.64
C LYS A 192 -5.14 -6.34 7.24
N SER A 193 -5.44 -6.63 5.97
CA SER A 193 -6.80 -6.88 5.45
C SER A 193 -7.48 -8.11 6.07
N ASP A 194 -6.72 -9.19 6.30
CA ASP A 194 -7.21 -10.42 6.92
C ASP A 194 -7.45 -10.23 8.43
N GLU A 195 -6.57 -9.49 9.12
CA GLU A 195 -6.79 -9.11 10.51
C GLU A 195 -8.05 -8.26 10.68
N LYS A 196 -8.26 -7.29 9.79
CA LYS A 196 -9.46 -6.43 9.83
C LYS A 196 -10.73 -7.26 9.62
N LYS A 197 -10.73 -8.16 8.63
CA LYS A 197 -11.86 -9.08 8.38
C LYS A 197 -12.14 -9.97 9.58
N LEU A 198 -11.11 -10.49 10.23
CA LEU A 198 -11.28 -11.34 11.41
C LEU A 198 -11.92 -10.56 12.58
N LEU A 199 -11.51 -9.31 12.78
CA LEU A 199 -12.14 -8.43 13.77
C LEU A 199 -13.60 -8.12 13.41
N GLU A 200 -13.90 -7.83 12.15
CA GLU A 200 -15.27 -7.60 11.67
C GLU A 200 -16.16 -8.84 11.86
N GLN A 201 -15.65 -10.04 11.56
CA GLN A 201 -16.33 -11.31 11.84
C GLN A 201 -16.56 -11.55 13.34
N SER A 202 -15.69 -11.01 14.20
CA SER A 202 -15.85 -11.09 15.66
C SER A 202 -16.85 -10.06 16.23
N GLY A 203 -17.49 -9.26 15.36
CA GLY A 203 -18.51 -8.27 15.71
C GLY A 203 -17.98 -6.86 15.95
N VAL A 204 -16.72 -6.57 15.58
CA VAL A 204 -16.15 -5.22 15.69
C VAL A 204 -16.47 -4.41 14.43
N ILE A 205 -17.02 -3.21 14.59
CA ILE A 205 -17.26 -2.28 13.47
C ILE A 205 -16.12 -1.27 13.45
N ILE A 206 -15.37 -1.21 12.35
CA ILE A 206 -14.22 -0.30 12.17
C ILE A 206 -14.56 0.68 11.05
N GLU A 207 -15.03 1.86 11.42
CA GLU A 207 -15.45 2.90 10.48
C GLU A 207 -14.23 3.73 10.03
N GLY A 208 -13.78 3.54 8.79
CA GLY A 208 -12.70 4.35 8.20
C GLY A 208 -11.28 3.81 8.39
N SER A 209 -10.32 4.73 8.47
CA SER A 209 -8.89 4.44 8.59
C SER A 209 -8.50 4.10 10.03
N CYS A 210 -7.91 2.93 10.24
CA CYS A 210 -7.41 2.51 11.55
C CYS A 210 -5.87 2.60 11.61
N ASN A 211 -5.35 2.89 12.79
CA ASN A 211 -3.92 2.79 13.06
C ASN A 211 -3.59 1.31 13.32
N TYR A 212 -2.52 0.81 12.74
CA TYR A 212 -2.15 -0.61 12.86
C TYR A 212 -0.68 -0.76 13.26
N ALA A 213 -0.38 -1.74 14.12
CA ALA A 213 0.98 -2.13 14.43
C ALA A 213 1.11 -3.63 14.72
N LYS A 214 2.20 -4.23 14.23
CA LYS A 214 2.65 -5.58 14.63
C LYS A 214 3.57 -5.49 15.84
N ARG A 215 3.58 -6.52 16.67
CA ARG A 215 4.51 -6.60 17.80
C ARG A 215 5.95 -6.69 17.27
N GLN A 216 6.86 -5.91 17.86
CA GLN A 216 8.27 -5.95 17.46
C GLN A 216 8.93 -7.29 17.85
N LYS A 217 9.87 -7.77 17.03
CA LYS A 217 10.55 -9.06 17.26
C LYS A 217 11.38 -9.10 18.54
N ASN A 218 12.11 -8.02 18.81
CA ASN A 218 13.10 -7.95 19.89
C ASN A 218 12.61 -7.16 21.11
N ARG A 219 11.40 -6.61 21.05
CA ARG A 219 10.82 -5.80 22.11
C ARG A 219 9.36 -6.19 22.28
N LYS A 220 8.90 -6.37 23.52
CA LYS A 220 7.50 -6.64 23.81
C LYS A 220 6.67 -5.35 23.71
N GLU A 221 6.76 -4.65 22.58
CA GLU A 221 6.05 -3.39 22.32
C GLU A 221 5.56 -3.32 20.89
N PHE A 222 4.50 -2.55 20.68
CA PHE A 222 3.94 -2.15 19.39
C PHE A 222 4.37 -0.72 19.12
N TRP A 223 5.10 -0.49 18.03
CA TRP A 223 5.46 0.86 17.61
C TRP A 223 4.47 1.36 16.57
N ILE A 224 3.83 2.49 16.87
CA ILE A 224 2.76 3.05 16.06
C ILE A 224 2.88 4.56 16.01
N ASN A 225 2.53 5.15 14.86
CA ASN A 225 2.73 6.57 14.62
C ASN A 225 1.45 7.24 14.10
N PRO A 226 0.43 7.42 14.96
CA PRO A 226 -0.77 8.12 14.58
C PRO A 226 -0.47 9.61 14.34
N ASN A 227 -1.26 10.27 13.49
CA ASN A 227 -1.21 11.71 13.32
C ASN A 227 -1.59 12.42 14.63
N VAL A 228 -1.01 13.58 14.92
CA VAL A 228 -1.39 14.39 16.11
C VAL A 228 -2.87 14.77 16.15
N SER A 229 -3.59 14.76 15.02
CA SER A 229 -5.04 15.02 14.94
C SER A 229 -5.89 14.06 15.77
N VAL A 230 -5.40 12.83 16.03
CA VAL A 230 -6.13 11.82 16.83
C VAL A 230 -6.37 12.25 18.28
N ILE A 231 -5.72 13.33 18.74
CA ILE A 231 -5.98 13.89 20.07
C ILE A 231 -7.37 14.53 20.14
N ASP A 232 -7.83 15.14 19.05
CA ASP A 232 -9.09 15.88 18.98
C ASP A 232 -10.24 15.06 18.39
N GLU A 233 -9.95 13.87 17.87
CA GLU A 233 -10.87 12.97 17.16
C GLU A 233 -10.92 11.59 17.84
N GLU A 234 -12.01 10.85 17.61
CA GLU A 234 -12.02 9.42 17.96
C GLU A 234 -11.14 8.63 17.00
N TRP A 235 -10.50 7.58 17.49
CA TRP A 235 -9.55 6.83 16.68
C TRP A 235 -9.42 5.38 17.11
N ASP A 236 -9.21 4.53 16.11
CA ASP A 236 -9.09 3.10 16.29
C ASP A 236 -7.65 2.64 16.12
N ILE A 237 -7.27 1.64 16.93
CA ILE A 237 -5.98 0.98 16.90
C ILE A 237 -6.19 -0.53 16.81
N ILE A 238 -5.49 -1.16 15.87
CA ILE A 238 -5.36 -2.61 15.76
C ILE A 238 -3.91 -2.98 16.10
N LEU A 239 -3.74 -3.78 17.15
CA LEU A 239 -2.44 -4.34 17.52
C LEU A 239 -2.44 -5.83 17.20
N ASN A 240 -1.53 -6.25 16.32
CA ASN A 240 -1.35 -7.66 16.00
C ASN A 240 -0.14 -8.23 16.77
N ASN A 241 -0.41 -9.09 17.75
CA ASN A 241 0.60 -9.92 18.40
C ASN A 241 0.75 -11.25 17.66
N GLN A 242 1.57 -11.25 16.61
CA GLN A 242 1.80 -12.42 15.75
C GLN A 242 2.50 -13.59 16.45
N TYR A 243 3.11 -13.36 17.61
CA TYR A 243 3.76 -14.41 18.40
C TYR A 243 2.77 -15.16 19.29
N GLU A 244 1.75 -14.46 19.80
CA GLU A 244 0.68 -15.05 20.62
C GLU A 244 -0.59 -15.32 19.81
N LYS A 245 -0.53 -15.05 18.50
CA LYS A 245 -1.65 -15.16 17.55
C LYS A 245 -2.91 -14.46 18.07
N GLU A 246 -2.74 -13.21 18.52
CA GLU A 246 -3.82 -12.41 19.10
C GLU A 246 -3.89 -11.02 18.42
N LEU A 247 -5.11 -10.61 18.06
CA LEU A 247 -5.45 -9.26 17.67
C LEU A 247 -6.09 -8.52 18.83
N ILE A 248 -5.68 -7.28 19.04
CA ILE A 248 -6.25 -6.39 20.06
C ILE A 248 -6.83 -5.19 19.32
N TYR A 249 -8.13 -4.98 19.45
CA TYR A 249 -8.82 -3.81 18.93
C TYR A 249 -9.09 -2.82 20.06
N ILE A 250 -8.65 -1.58 19.85
CA ILE A 250 -8.75 -0.49 20.81
C ILE A 250 -9.49 0.66 20.12
N HIS A 251 -10.50 1.20 20.78
CA HIS A 251 -11.21 2.38 20.34
C HIS A 251 -11.02 3.48 21.37
N VAL A 252 -10.36 4.58 20.98
CA VAL A 252 -10.01 5.67 21.88
C VAL A 252 -10.91 6.87 21.59
N PRO A 253 -11.75 7.31 22.54
CA PRO A 253 -12.57 8.51 22.37
C PRO A 253 -11.72 9.78 22.20
N ALA A 254 -12.28 10.78 21.51
CA ALA A 254 -11.67 12.10 21.38
C ALA A 254 -11.29 12.72 22.73
N LYS A 255 -10.16 13.42 22.79
CA LYS A 255 -9.67 14.15 23.98
C LYS A 255 -9.39 13.27 25.21
N THR A 256 -9.32 11.95 25.04
CA THR A 256 -8.88 11.00 26.06
C THR A 256 -7.44 11.29 26.52
N PHE A 257 -6.53 11.46 25.56
CA PHE A 257 -5.11 11.71 25.81
C PHE A 257 -4.70 13.12 25.38
N ARG A 258 -3.49 13.54 25.78
CA ARG A 258 -2.98 14.89 25.50
C ARG A 258 -1.53 14.85 25.05
N MET A 259 -1.14 15.82 24.23
CA MET A 259 0.26 16.05 23.86
C MET A 259 1.06 16.57 25.07
N SER A 260 2.34 16.20 25.14
CA SER A 260 3.25 16.70 26.16
C SER A 260 3.54 18.20 25.94
N SER A 261 3.48 18.98 27.02
CA SER A 261 3.80 20.41 27.06
C SER A 261 5.07 20.68 27.89
N GLY A 262 6.18 19.99 27.55
CA GLY A 262 7.49 20.15 28.20
C GLY A 262 7.85 18.99 29.15
N ARG A 263 8.23 19.27 30.40
CA ARG A 263 8.61 18.23 31.40
C ARG A 263 7.43 17.43 31.98
N LYS A 264 6.25 17.47 31.35
CA LYS A 264 5.01 16.84 31.87
C LYS A 264 4.60 15.62 31.04
N SER A 265 3.82 14.74 31.69
CA SER A 265 3.18 13.55 31.13
C SER A 265 2.31 13.88 29.92
N GLY A 266 2.46 13.13 28.84
CA GLY A 266 1.71 13.28 27.61
C GLY A 266 2.40 12.59 26.44
N PHE A 267 1.74 12.53 25.29
CA PHE A 267 2.34 11.98 24.08
C PHE A 267 3.46 12.88 23.54
N PHE A 268 4.52 12.23 23.06
CA PHE A 268 5.63 12.89 22.40
C PHE A 268 5.52 12.71 20.90
N VAL A 269 5.89 13.74 20.14
CA VAL A 269 6.01 13.63 18.69
C VAL A 269 7.33 12.96 18.33
N ARG A 270 7.39 12.40 17.12
CA ARG A 270 8.65 11.95 16.54
C ARG A 270 9.58 13.13 16.26
N ASN A 271 10.86 12.97 16.55
CA ASN A 271 11.87 14.01 16.29
C ASN A 271 12.05 14.30 14.79
N ASP A 272 11.94 13.28 13.95
CA ASP A 272 12.10 13.38 12.48
C ASP A 272 10.81 13.80 11.77
N LYS A 273 9.64 13.48 12.35
CA LYS A 273 8.32 13.79 11.76
C LYS A 273 7.35 14.32 12.83
N PRO A 274 7.40 15.62 13.16
CA PRO A 274 6.63 16.21 14.27
C PRO A 274 5.10 16.14 14.15
N LEU A 275 4.56 15.81 12.96
CA LEU A 275 3.12 15.60 12.75
C LEU A 275 2.62 14.23 13.26
N TYR A 276 3.52 13.35 13.70
CA TYR A 276 3.17 12.01 14.16
C TYR A 276 3.62 11.79 15.61
N ILE A 277 2.77 11.12 16.37
CA ILE A 277 3.07 10.69 17.73
C ILE A 277 4.04 9.52 17.69
N ASP A 278 5.01 9.51 18.60
CA ASP A 278 5.93 8.39 18.81
C ASP A 278 5.38 7.50 19.94
N LEU A 279 4.55 6.52 19.56
CA LEU A 279 3.82 5.68 20.50
C LEU A 279 4.40 4.27 20.56
N ASN A 280 4.74 3.81 21.76
CA ASN A 280 5.25 2.46 22.02
C ASN A 280 4.38 1.77 23.07
N ILE A 281 3.30 1.12 22.64
CA ILE A 281 2.40 0.40 23.54
C ILE A 281 3.06 -0.93 23.94
N MET A 282 3.30 -1.14 25.24
CA MET A 282 3.90 -2.38 25.72
C MET A 282 2.86 -3.52 25.68
N ALA A 283 3.30 -4.70 25.23
CA ALA A 283 2.41 -5.85 25.01
C ALA A 283 1.98 -6.55 26.31
N ASP A 284 2.66 -6.30 27.42
CA ASP A 284 2.38 -6.91 28.73
C ASP A 284 1.31 -6.15 29.54
N ASN A 285 1.34 -4.82 29.50
CA ASN A 285 0.45 -3.97 30.31
C ASN A 285 -0.37 -2.97 29.48
N ASN A 286 -0.22 -2.93 28.16
CA ASN A 286 -0.88 -2.00 27.24
C ASN A 286 -0.61 -0.51 27.55
N CYS A 287 0.45 -0.19 28.30
CA CYS A 287 0.83 1.19 28.56
C CYS A 287 1.82 1.68 27.50
N ASP A 288 1.69 2.95 27.12
CA ASP A 288 2.73 3.60 26.32
C ASP A 288 4.00 3.84 27.14
N ARG A 289 5.14 3.41 26.60
CA ARG A 289 6.45 3.45 27.26
C ARG A 289 6.90 4.86 27.63
N ARG A 290 6.53 5.90 26.86
CA ARG A 290 7.02 7.27 27.08
C ARG A 290 6.07 8.11 27.92
N SER A 291 4.77 8.10 27.60
CA SER A 291 3.75 8.89 28.30
C SER A 291 3.25 8.23 29.58
N GLY A 292 3.33 6.90 29.66
CA GLY A 292 2.74 6.10 30.73
C GLY A 292 1.22 5.93 30.62
N TYR A 293 0.59 6.38 29.53
CA TYR A 293 -0.85 6.22 29.35
C TYR A 293 -1.24 4.75 29.15
N ASP A 294 -2.23 4.31 29.92
CA ASP A 294 -2.78 2.96 29.86
C ASP A 294 -3.90 2.88 28.81
N PHE A 295 -3.74 1.99 27.83
CA PHE A 295 -4.74 1.73 26.80
C PHE A 295 -5.74 0.64 27.18
N SER A 296 -5.51 -0.09 28.28
CA SER A 296 -6.35 -1.21 28.72
C SER A 296 -7.85 -0.85 28.86
N PRO A 297 -8.23 0.33 29.39
CA PRO A 297 -9.65 0.73 29.49
C PRO A 297 -10.35 0.90 28.14
N TYR A 298 -9.59 1.07 27.07
CA TYR A 298 -10.08 1.35 25.72
C TYR A 298 -10.03 0.12 24.80
N ILE A 299 -9.59 -1.03 25.32
CA ILE A 299 -9.62 -2.30 24.61
C ILE A 299 -11.07 -2.75 24.50
N VAL A 300 -11.57 -2.83 23.27
CA VAL A 300 -12.94 -3.27 22.97
C VAL A 300 -12.97 -4.78 22.75
N LYS A 301 -11.96 -5.34 22.08
CA LYS A 301 -11.95 -6.78 21.73
C LYS A 301 -10.54 -7.35 21.66
N ARG A 302 -10.40 -8.60 22.09
CA ARG A 302 -9.25 -9.47 21.78
C ARG A 302 -9.73 -10.67 20.98
N VAL A 303 -9.04 -11.01 19.91
CA VAL A 303 -9.38 -12.13 19.02
C VAL A 303 -8.16 -12.99 18.76
N LYS A 304 -8.26 -14.28 19.08
CA LYS A 304 -7.20 -15.25 18.74
C LYS A 304 -7.40 -15.82 17.35
N TYR A 305 -6.31 -16.22 16.70
CA TYR A 305 -6.31 -16.82 15.37
C TYR A 305 -5.34 -17.99 15.25
N GLY A 306 -5.49 -18.79 14.19
CA GLY A 306 -4.62 -19.92 13.85
C GLY A 306 -4.60 -21.07 14.86
N ASN A 307 -5.78 -21.61 15.17
CA ASN A 307 -5.96 -22.82 16.00
C ASN A 307 -5.71 -24.10 15.22
#